data_AF-A0A392TY92-F1
#
_entry.id   AF-A0A392TY92-F1
#
_cell.length_a   1.000
_cell.length_b   1.000
_cell.length_c   1.000
_cell.angle_alpha   90.00
_cell.angle_beta   90.00
_cell.angle_gamma   90.00
#
_symmetry.space_group_name_H-M   'P 1'
#
loop_
_entity.id
_entity.type
_entity.pdbx_description
1 polymer ?
#
loop_
_entity_poly.entity_id
_entity_poly.type
_entity_poly.pdbx_seq_one_letter_code
_entity_poly.pdbx_strand_id
1 'polypeptide(L)'
;MDLEATETKLAEVVQERDTLLTTVNGLEGKVRALEDKLKETEGRGDEDIITEEERVVDHAGVYAGLSRAMLVSKIFELNDTMLE
;
A
#
# COMPACT_ATOMS: atom_id res chain seq x y z
N MET A 1 46.33 -9.18 26.18
CA MET A 1 45.29 -9.19 25.14
C MET A 1 45.71 -10.21 24.11
N ASP A 2 44.80 -11.09 23.73
CA ASP A 2 45.07 -12.12 22.74
C ASP A 2 44.81 -11.54 21.35
N LEU A 3 45.89 -11.36 20.59
CA LEU A 3 45.85 -10.72 19.27
C LEU A 3 45.02 -11.55 18.28
N GLU A 4 45.14 -12.87 18.36
CA GLU A 4 44.44 -13.81 17.48
C GLU A 4 42.93 -13.78 17.70
N ALA A 5 42.50 -13.71 18.96
CA ALA A 5 41.09 -13.54 19.32
C ALA A 5 40.53 -12.21 18.80
N THR A 6 41.31 -11.13 18.82
CA THR A 6 40.87 -9.83 18.29
C THR A 6 40.78 -9.80 16.77
N GLU A 7 41.70 -10.47 16.07
CA GLU A 7 41.69 -10.58 14.60
C GLU A 7 40.50 -11.40 14.12
N THR A 8 40.20 -12.51 14.80
CA THR A 8 39.03 -13.36 14.49
C THR A 8 37.73 -12.56 14.65
N LYS A 9 37.59 -11.82 15.76
CA LYS A 9 36.40 -11.01 16.01
C LYS A 9 36.24 -9.86 15.01
N LEU A 10 37.36 -9.27 14.56
CA LEU A 10 37.32 -8.25 13.52
C LEU A 10 36.80 -8.83 12.19
N ALA A 11 37.24 -10.04 11.82
CA ALA A 11 36.77 -10.72 10.61
C ALA A 11 35.25 -11.01 10.66
N GLU A 12 34.74 -11.47 11.80
CA GLU A 12 33.30 -11.71 12.02
C GLU A 12 32.48 -10.42 11.86
N VAL A 13 32.91 -9.33 12.51
CA VAL A 13 32.22 -8.03 12.43
C VAL A 13 32.24 -7.47 11.00
N VAL A 14 33.35 -7.65 10.27
CA VAL A 14 33.44 -7.25 8.87
C VAL A 14 32.45 -8.01 8.00
N GLN A 15 32.34 -9.33 8.18
CA GLN A 15 31.40 -10.16 7.44
C GLN A 15 29.94 -9.80 7.75
N GLU A 16 29.62 -9.56 9.02
CA GLU A 16 28.28 -9.13 9.44
C GLU A 16 27.92 -7.77 8.83
N ARG A 17 28.84 -6.80 8.89
CA ARG A 17 28.67 -5.49 8.26
C ARG A 17 28.37 -5.61 6.77
N ASP A 18 29.12 -6.43 6.05
CA ASP A 18 28.96 -6.57 4.58
C ASP A 18 27.62 -7.22 4.21
N THR A 19 27.17 -8.17 5.03
CA THR A 19 25.85 -8.79 4.91
C THR A 19 24.73 -7.77 5.16
N LEU A 20 24.86 -6.96 6.22
CA LEU A 20 23.91 -5.90 6.53
C LEU A 20 23.87 -4.83 5.44
N LEU A 21 25.04 -4.41 4.92
CA LEU A 21 25.13 -3.43 3.86
C LEU A 21 24.40 -3.89 2.59
N THR A 22 24.55 -5.17 2.24
CA THR A 22 23.82 -5.76 1.10
C THR A 22 22.30 -5.71 1.31
N THR A 23 21.86 -5.98 2.54
CA THR A 23 20.43 -5.94 2.92
C THR A 23 19.87 -4.52 2.86
N VAL A 24 20.60 -3.53 3.39
CA VAL A 24 20.22 -2.11 3.36
C VAL A 24 20.07 -1.62 1.92
N ASN A 25 21.06 -1.88 1.06
CA ASN A 25 20.98 -1.51 -0.35
C ASN A 25 19.75 -2.14 -1.05
N GLY A 26 19.43 -3.39 -0.73
CA GLY A 26 18.24 -4.07 -1.25
C GLY A 26 16.94 -3.44 -0.76
N LEU A 27 16.87 -3.02 0.51
CA LEU A 27 15.70 -2.33 1.07
C LEU A 27 15.54 -0.93 0.49
N GLU A 28 16.61 -0.16 0.35
CA GLU A 28 16.59 1.16 -0.29
C GLU A 28 16.05 1.10 -1.72
N GLY A 29 16.43 0.05 -2.48
CA GLY A 29 15.88 -0.19 -3.81
C GLY A 29 14.36 -0.47 -3.79
N LYS A 30 13.88 -1.25 -2.82
CA LYS A 30 12.43 -1.53 -2.67
C LYS A 30 11.66 -0.28 -2.25
N VAL A 31 12.19 0.52 -1.34
CA VAL A 31 11.58 1.78 -0.90
C VAL A 31 11.42 2.71 -2.09
N ARG A 32 12.48 2.91 -2.88
CA ARG A 32 12.40 3.74 -4.10
C ARG A 32 11.34 3.25 -5.08
N ALA A 33 11.28 1.93 -5.32
CA ALA A 33 10.28 1.35 -6.21
C ALA A 33 8.83 1.53 -5.68
N LEU A 34 8.64 1.54 -4.36
CA LEU A 34 7.33 1.80 -3.75
C LEU A 34 6.97 3.29 -3.82
N GLU A 35 7.93 4.18 -3.60
CA GLU A 35 7.73 5.63 -3.75
C GLU A 35 7.35 6.00 -5.19
N ASP A 36 7.99 5.39 -6.19
CA ASP A 36 7.66 5.62 -7.61
C ASP A 36 6.24 5.15 -7.94
N LYS A 37 5.82 3.99 -7.42
CA LYS A 37 4.44 3.50 -7.56
C LYS A 37 3.42 4.41 -6.87
N LEU A 38 3.76 4.91 -5.68
CA LEU A 38 2.89 5.82 -4.96
C LEU A 38 2.65 7.09 -5.79
N LYS A 39 3.70 7.68 -6.36
CA LYS A 39 3.60 8.85 -7.25
C LYS A 39 2.76 8.57 -8.50
N GLU A 40 2.89 7.39 -9.10
CA GLU A 40 2.04 6.96 -10.23
C GLU A 40 0.56 6.94 -9.83
N THR A 41 0.25 6.52 -8.60
CA THR A 41 -1.12 6.47 -8.09
C THR A 41 -1.64 7.78 -7.50
N GLU A 42 -0.77 8.67 -7.00
CA GLU A 42 -1.15 9.97 -6.41
C GLU A 42 -1.77 10.94 -7.44
N GLY A 43 -1.50 10.75 -8.73
CA GLY A 43 -2.14 11.50 -9.81
C GLY A 43 -3.56 11.02 -10.16
N ARG A 44 -3.96 9.85 -9.67
CA ARG A 44 -5.32 9.29 -9.83
C ARG A 44 -6.14 9.67 -8.60
N GLY A 45 -6.75 10.85 -8.63
CA GLY A 45 -7.69 11.25 -7.58
C GLY A 45 -8.92 10.35 -7.56
N ASP A 46 -9.76 10.47 -6.52
CA ASP A 46 -11.05 9.76 -6.45
C ASP A 46 -11.93 10.07 -7.69
N GLU A 47 -11.74 11.24 -8.31
CA GLU A 47 -12.37 11.65 -9.57
C GLU A 47 -11.94 10.81 -10.79
N ASP A 48 -10.76 10.18 -10.77
CA ASP A 48 -10.30 9.24 -11.81
C ASP A 48 -10.82 7.81 -11.56
N ILE A 49 -11.30 7.53 -10.35
CA ILE A 49 -11.84 6.23 -9.94
C ILE A 49 -13.34 6.17 -10.21
N ILE A 50 -14.05 7.28 -9.98
CA ILE A 50 -15.50 7.40 -10.19
C ILE A 50 -15.77 7.68 -11.66
N THR A 51 -16.39 6.72 -12.34
CA THR A 51 -16.80 6.87 -13.75
C THR A 51 -17.89 7.93 -13.89
N GLU A 52 -18.03 8.53 -15.09
CA GLU A 52 -19.12 9.48 -15.35
C GLU A 52 -20.50 8.83 -15.15
N GLU A 53 -20.62 7.54 -15.46
CA GLU A 53 -21.83 6.75 -15.21
C GLU A 53 -22.18 6.72 -13.71
N GLU A 54 -21.20 6.48 -12.84
CA GLU A 54 -21.39 6.55 -11.38
C GLU A 54 -21.73 7.96 -10.91
N ARG A 55 -21.11 9.00 -11.48
CA ARG A 55 -21.43 10.41 -11.17
C ARG A 55 -22.85 10.81 -11.54
N VAL A 56 -23.39 10.22 -12.62
CA VAL A 56 -24.77 10.45 -13.04
C VAL A 56 -25.75 9.77 -12.08
N VAL A 57 -25.43 8.56 -11.62
CA VAL A 57 -26.29 7.78 -10.72
C VAL A 57 -26.22 8.28 -9.27
N ASP A 58 -25.04 8.75 -8.84
CA ASP A 58 -24.78 9.26 -7.49
C ASP A 58 -24.31 10.73 -7.51
N HIS A 59 -25.15 11.60 -8.08
CA HIS A 59 -24.81 13.03 -8.22
C HIS A 59 -24.50 13.72 -6.87
N ALA A 60 -25.10 13.25 -5.78
CA ALA A 60 -24.89 13.76 -4.44
C ALA A 60 -23.69 13.13 -3.71
N GLY A 61 -23.01 12.15 -4.33
CA GLY A 61 -21.86 11.45 -3.74
C GLY A 61 -22.19 10.64 -2.49
N VAL A 62 -23.45 10.22 -2.32
CA VAL A 62 -23.93 9.52 -1.12
C VAL A 62 -23.34 8.12 -1.04
N TYR A 63 -23.17 7.45 -2.17
CA TYR A 63 -22.63 6.10 -2.28
C TYR A 63 -21.10 6.08 -2.34
N ALA A 64 -20.47 7.16 -2.85
CA ALA A 64 -19.02 7.29 -2.92
C ALA A 64 -18.31 7.11 -1.55
N GLY A 65 -18.95 7.54 -0.46
CA GLY A 65 -18.42 7.40 0.90
C GLY A 65 -18.73 6.07 1.60
N LEU A 66 -19.47 5.16 0.96
CA LEU A 66 -19.91 3.92 1.60
C LEU A 66 -18.91 2.79 1.44
N SER A 67 -18.73 2.02 2.52
CA SER A 67 -18.05 0.73 2.40
C SER A 67 -18.86 -0.24 1.53
N ARG A 68 -18.18 -1.22 0.93
CA ARG A 68 -18.84 -2.27 0.13
C ARG A 68 -19.97 -2.99 0.89
N ALA A 69 -19.81 -3.22 2.19
CA ALA A 69 -20.83 -3.86 3.02
C ALA A 69 -22.10 -2.98 3.17
N MET A 70 -21.92 -1.67 3.28
CA MET A 70 -23.03 -0.71 3.37
C MET A 70 -23.79 -0.61 2.05
N LEU A 71 -23.08 -0.59 0.91
CA LEU A 71 -23.71 -0.62 -0.42
C LEU A 71 -24.55 -1.89 -0.61
N VAL A 72 -24.00 -3.04 -0.26
CA VAL A 72 -24.73 -4.32 -0.32
C VAL A 72 -25.97 -4.29 0.56
N SER A 73 -25.87 -3.77 1.78
CA SER A 73 -27.03 -3.64 2.68
C SER A 73 -28.12 -2.75 2.07
N LYS A 74 -27.74 -1.63 1.46
CA LYS A 74 -28.66 -0.70 0.79
C LYS A 74 -29.38 -1.33 -0.40
N ILE A 75 -28.69 -2.17 -1.18
CA ILE A 75 -29.28 -2.91 -2.30
C ILE A 75 -30.35 -3.88 -1.79
N PHE A 76 -30.10 -4.60 -0.69
CA PHE A 76 -31.09 -5.48 -0.10
C PHE A 76 -32.31 -4.71 0.43
N GLU A 77 -32.10 -3.59 1.14
CA GLU A 77 -33.20 -2.71 1.59
C GLU A 77 -34.10 -2.27 0.42
N LEU A 78 -33.50 -1.80 -0.68
CA LEU A 78 -34.22 -1.39 -1.89
C LEU A 78 -34.98 -2.57 -2.52
N ASN A 79 -34.33 -3.72 -2.64
CA ASN A 79 -34.95 -4.91 -3.24
C ASN A 79 -36.16 -5.38 -2.43
N ASP A 80 -36.10 -5.32 -1.10
CA ASP A 80 -37.22 -5.67 -0.23
C ASP A 80 -38.40 -4.69 -0.41
N THR A 81 -38.12 -3.39 -0.55
CA THR A 81 -39.17 -2.38 -0.82
C THR A 81 -39.78 -2.46 -2.21
N MET A 82 -39.11 -3.07 -3.19
CA MET A 82 -39.61 -3.25 -4.56
C MET A 82 -40.44 -4.52 -4.76
N LEU A 83 -40.41 -5.44 -3.79
CA LEU A 83 -41.15 -6.70 -3.82
C LEU A 83 -42.49 -6.64 -3.06
N GLU A 84 -42.82 -5.50 -2.44
CA GLU A 84 -44.13 -5.16 -1.86
C GLU A 84 -45.03 -4.41 -2.85
#